data_AF-A0A4R8XZJ0-F1
#
_entry.id   AF-A0A4R8XZJ0-F1
#
_cell.length_a   1.000
_cell.length_b   1.000
_cell.length_c   1.000
_cell.angle_alpha   90.00
_cell.angle_beta   90.00
_cell.angle_gamma   90.00
#
_symmetry.space_group_name_H-M   'P 1'
#
loop_
_entity.id
_entity.type
_entity.pdbx_description
1 polymer ?
#
loop_
_entity_poly.entity_id
_entity_poly.type
_entity_poly.pdbx_seq_one_letter_code
_entity_poly.pdbx_strand_id
1 'polypeptide(L)'
;MTEIHHVIPHAQGGRTHTDNGVCLCWWHHRYLAASGWAIRMMRGAAQIMAPPWLETGARKWRTVTKSRTRMTDAVERKNIVRDDE
;
A
#
# COMPACT_ATOMS: atom_id res chain seq x y z
N MET A 1 -8.25 -3.34 17.63
CA MET A 1 -8.97 -4.18 16.67
C MET A 1 -8.53 -3.81 15.26
N THR A 2 -8.31 -4.80 14.39
CA THR A 2 -7.94 -4.59 12.98
C THR A 2 -9.07 -5.07 12.07
N GLU A 3 -9.24 -4.42 10.94
CA GLU A 3 -10.20 -4.76 9.89
C GLU A 3 -9.51 -4.75 8.52
N ILE A 4 -9.98 -5.60 7.61
CA ILE A 4 -9.44 -5.69 6.25
C ILE A 4 -10.18 -4.67 5.36
N HIS A 5 -9.41 -3.77 4.77
CA HIS A 5 -9.88 -2.79 3.79
C HIS A 5 -9.48 -3.20 2.37
N HIS A 6 -10.43 -3.23 1.45
CA HIS A 6 -10.13 -3.36 0.03
C HIS A 6 -9.51 -2.06 -0.49
N VAL A 7 -8.31 -2.13 -1.08
CA VAL A 7 -7.61 -0.96 -1.65
C VAL A 7 -8.35 -0.43 -2.88
N ILE A 8 -8.73 -1.32 -3.79
CA ILE A 8 -9.74 -1.07 -4.81
C ILE A 8 -11.06 -1.62 -4.26
N PRO A 9 -12.08 -0.79 -3.99
CA PRO A 9 -13.34 -1.25 -3.43
C PRO A 9 -13.96 -2.37 -4.25
N HIS A 10 -14.53 -3.38 -3.57
CA HIS A 10 -15.24 -4.48 -4.24
C HIS A 10 -16.36 -3.97 -5.15
N ALA A 11 -17.11 -2.96 -4.71
CA ALA A 11 -18.15 -2.31 -5.50
C ALA A 11 -17.64 -1.65 -6.80
N GLN A 12 -16.33 -1.39 -6.91
CA GLN A 12 -15.67 -0.85 -8.10
C GLN A 12 -14.94 -1.93 -8.91
N GLY A 13 -15.26 -3.21 -8.68
CA GLY A 13 -14.64 -4.35 -9.36
C GLY A 13 -13.32 -4.82 -8.73
N GLY A 14 -12.98 -4.34 -7.54
CA GLY A 14 -11.81 -4.82 -6.80
C GLY A 14 -11.96 -6.28 -6.39
N ARG A 15 -10.99 -7.13 -6.76
CA ARG A 15 -10.98 -8.54 -6.37
C ARG A 15 -10.87 -8.69 -4.85
N THR A 16 -11.58 -9.64 -4.27
CA THR A 16 -11.33 -10.11 -2.91
C THR A 16 -10.10 -11.01 -2.92
N HIS A 17 -8.93 -10.38 -2.77
CA HIS A 17 -7.63 -11.03 -2.77
C HIS A 17 -6.70 -10.27 -1.83
N THR A 18 -5.73 -10.96 -1.23
CA THR A 18 -4.75 -10.35 -0.32
C THR A 18 -3.92 -9.25 -1.00
N ASP A 19 -3.68 -9.38 -2.30
CA ASP A 19 -3.01 -8.33 -3.10
C ASP A 19 -3.87 -7.08 -3.35
N ASN A 20 -5.12 -7.07 -2.90
CA ASN A 20 -6.03 -5.92 -2.94
C ASN A 20 -6.52 -5.54 -1.52
N GLY A 21 -5.87 -6.03 -0.46
CA GLY A 21 -6.28 -5.82 0.92
C GLY A 21 -5.20 -5.19 1.79
N VAL A 22 -5.62 -4.37 2.77
CA VAL A 22 -4.75 -3.88 3.85
C VAL A 22 -5.44 -3.97 5.21
N CYS A 23 -4.67 -4.20 6.26
CA CYS A 23 -5.18 -4.22 7.64
C CYS A 23 -5.13 -2.81 8.24
N LEU A 24 -6.29 -2.27 8.61
CA LEU A 24 -6.43 -0.96 9.25
C LEU A 24 -7.09 -1.10 10.63
N CYS A 25 -6.98 -0.09 11.48
CA CYS A 25 -7.86 0.01 12.64
C CYS A 25 -9.27 0.40 12.21
N TRP A 26 -10.26 0.12 13.06
CA TRP A 26 -11.67 0.48 12.79
C TRP A 26 -11.86 1.91 12.28
N TRP A 27 -11.24 2.91 12.95
CA TRP A 27 -11.39 4.32 12.56
C TRP A 27 -10.85 4.59 11.16
N HIS A 28 -9.62 4.15 10.86
CA HIS A 28 -9.04 4.34 9.53
C HIS A 28 -9.79 3.53 8.48
N HIS A 29 -10.31 2.36 8.81
CA HIS A 29 -11.09 1.57 7.87
C HIS A 29 -12.39 2.30 7.49
N ARG A 30 -13.08 2.89 8.47
CA ARG A 30 -14.37 3.56 8.24
C ARG A 30 -14.25 4.91 7.56
N TYR A 31 -13.16 5.63 7.82
CA TYR A 31 -12.98 7.03 7.40
C TYR A 31 -11.86 7.25 6.38
N LEU A 32 -11.25 6.19 5.83
CA LEU A 32 -10.11 6.33 4.90
C LEU A 32 -10.38 7.35 3.79
N ALA A 33 -11.54 7.25 3.14
CA ALA A 33 -11.94 8.11 2.02
C ALA A 33 -11.99 9.61 2.39
N ALA A 34 -12.29 9.93 3.65
CA ALA A 34 -12.34 11.31 4.16
C ALA A 34 -11.04 11.74 4.85
N SER A 35 -10.16 10.80 5.18
CA SER A 35 -8.97 11.03 6.01
C SER A 35 -7.82 11.76 5.29
N GLY A 36 -7.91 11.91 3.97
CA GLY A 36 -6.83 12.47 3.13
C GLY A 36 -5.65 11.51 2.88
N TRP A 37 -5.58 10.39 3.60
CA TRP A 37 -4.62 9.32 3.33
C TRP A 37 -5.00 8.59 2.04
N ALA A 38 -4.00 8.20 1.26
CA ALA A 38 -4.19 7.33 0.11
C ALA A 38 -3.39 6.05 0.27
N ILE A 39 -3.94 4.94 -0.21
CA ILE A 39 -3.32 3.62 -0.18
C ILE A 39 -3.38 3.05 -1.59
N ARG A 40 -2.29 2.40 -2.02
CA ARG A 40 -2.27 1.59 -3.24
C ARG A 40 -1.50 0.30 -3.01
N MET A 41 -1.73 -0.69 -3.86
CA MET A 41 -0.92 -1.90 -3.91
C MET A 41 0.09 -1.79 -5.04
N MET A 42 1.35 -2.10 -4.76
CA MET A 42 2.44 -2.15 -5.74
C MET A 42 3.17 -3.47 -5.56
N ARG A 43 2.97 -4.39 -6.51
CA ARG A 43 3.61 -5.72 -6.53
C ARG A 43 3.42 -6.51 -5.22
N GLY A 44 2.17 -6.62 -4.78
CA GLY A 44 1.81 -7.34 -3.55
C GLY A 44 2.15 -6.60 -2.24
N ALA A 45 2.69 -5.38 -2.31
CA ALA A 45 3.00 -4.57 -1.13
C ALA A 45 2.23 -3.24 -1.12
N ALA A 46 1.69 -2.88 0.05
CA ALA A 46 1.04 -1.59 0.22
C ALA A 46 2.04 -0.43 0.12
N GLN A 47 1.58 0.66 -0.48
CA GLN A 47 2.19 1.98 -0.40
C GLN A 47 1.17 2.97 0.15
N ILE A 48 1.64 3.89 0.98
CA ILE A 48 0.82 4.86 1.68
C ILE A 48 1.28 6.26 1.30
N MET A 49 0.33 7.17 1.08
CA MET A 49 0.58 8.59 0.90
C MET A 49 -0.12 9.36 2.01
N ALA A 50 0.63 10.24 2.67
CA ALA A 50 0.13 11.08 3.75
C ALA A 50 -0.93 12.09 3.26
N PRO A 51 -1.80 12.58 4.14
CA PRO A 51 -2.70 13.68 3.83
C PRO A 51 -1.92 14.99 3.61
N PRO A 52 -2.48 15.94 2.84
CA PRO A 52 -1.78 17.16 2.40
C PRO A 52 -1.33 18.08 3.54
N TRP A 53 -1.98 18.04 4.72
CA TRP A 53 -1.60 18.88 5.86
C TRP A 53 -0.42 18.32 6.68
N LEU A 54 0.02 17.08 6.43
CA LEU A 54 1.11 16.44 7.18
C LEU A 54 2.48 16.60 6.50
N GLU A 55 2.52 16.95 5.21
CA GLU A 55 3.76 17.14 4.45
C GLU A 55 3.80 18.52 3.81
N THR A 56 4.87 19.28 4.01
CA THR A 56 5.14 20.51 3.28
C THR A 56 5.75 20.17 1.91
N GLY A 57 4.96 20.25 0.85
CA GLY A 57 5.40 20.02 -0.54
C GLY A 57 4.71 18.86 -1.25
N ALA A 58 5.35 18.32 -2.29
CA ALA A 58 4.79 17.25 -3.09
C ALA A 58 4.65 15.97 -2.25
N ARG A 59 3.40 15.48 -2.14
CA ARG A 59 3.07 14.24 -1.43
C ARG A 59 3.73 13.05 -2.11
N LYS A 60 4.28 12.13 -1.31
CA LYS A 60 5.02 10.96 -1.83
C LYS A 60 4.38 9.65 -1.42
N TRP A 61 4.41 8.67 -2.33
CA TRP A 61 4.12 7.29 -1.99
C TRP A 61 5.29 6.69 -1.20
N ARG A 62 5.00 6.14 -0.03
CA ARG A 62 5.99 5.50 0.85
C ARG A 62 5.70 4.01 0.95
N THR A 63 6.73 3.19 0.81
CA THR A 63 6.64 1.73 0.93
C THR A 63 6.63 1.30 2.39
N VAL A 64 5.89 0.23 2.70
CA VAL A 64 6.00 -0.44 4.00
C VAL A 64 7.40 -1.04 4.15
N THR A 65 8.14 -0.61 5.17
CA THR A 65 9.55 -1.01 5.37
C THR A 65 9.71 -2.45 5.82
N LYS A 66 8.72 -2.98 6.58
CA LYS A 66 8.76 -4.30 7.22
C LYS A 66 8.02 -5.42 6.46
N SER A 67 7.59 -5.20 5.22
CA SER A 67 6.90 -6.24 4.43
C SER A 67 7.92 -7.27 3.91
N ARG A 68 7.77 -8.55 4.33
CA ARG A 68 8.63 -9.65 3.87
C ARG A 68 8.54 -9.85 2.35
N THR A 69 7.32 -9.89 1.80
CA THR A 69 7.09 -10.04 0.36
C THR A 69 7.82 -8.94 -0.43
N ARG A 70 7.74 -7.68 0.03
CA ARG A 70 8.47 -6.56 -0.58
C ARG A 70 9.99 -6.73 -0.50
N MET A 71 10.50 -7.21 0.64
CA MET A 71 11.93 -7.40 0.82
C MET A 71 12.48 -8.49 -0.12
N THR A 72 11.78 -9.62 -0.25
CA THR A 72 12.14 -10.67 -1.21
C THR A 72 12.12 -10.14 -2.64
N ASP A 73 11.05 -9.44 -3.02
CA ASP A 73 10.89 -8.85 -4.35
C ASP A 73 11.99 -7.84 -4.70
N ALA A 74 12.48 -7.07 -3.72
CA ALA A 74 13.58 -6.13 -3.91
C ALA A 74 14.92 -6.84 -4.15
N VAL A 75 15.15 -7.98 -3.48
CA VAL A 75 16.36 -8.80 -3.69
C VAL A 75 16.34 -9.44 -5.08
N GLU A 76 15.21 -10.02 -5.49
CA GLU A 76 15.05 -10.62 -6.83
C GLU A 76 15.33 -9.61 -7.93
N ARG A 77 14.78 -8.39 -7.84
CA ARG A 77 15.08 -7.31 -8.80
C ARG A 77 16.56 -6.95 -8.84
N LYS A 78 17.20 -6.85 -7.67
CA LYS A 78 18.63 -6.53 -7.60
C LYS A 78 19.45 -7.61 -8.31
N ASN A 79 19.03 -8.87 -8.26
CA ASN A 79 19.69 -9.95 -8.96
C ASN A 79 19.47 -9.89 -10.47
N ILE A 80 18.23 -9.69 -10.93
CA ILE A 80 17.93 -9.53 -12.37
C ILE A 80 18.75 -8.39 -12.99
N VAL A 81 18.75 -7.21 -12.35
CA VAL A 81 19.51 -6.06 -12.85
C VAL A 81 21.02 -6.30 -12.88
N ARG A 82 21.54 -7.15 -11.98
CA ARG A 82 22.96 -7.53 -11.97
C ARG A 82 23.32 -8.57 -13.04
N ASP A 83 22.36 -9.40 -13.44
CA ASP A 83 22.56 -10.41 -14.48
C ASP A 83 22.46 -9.81 -15.89
N ASP A 84 21.81 -8.64 -16.02
CA ASP A 84 21.69 -7.86 -17.26
C ASP A 84 22.89 -6.91 -17.52
N GLU A 85 23.84 -6.79 -16.58
CA GLU A 85 25.06 -5.96 -16.64
C GLU A 85 26.31 -6.82 -16.96
#